data_AF-A0A945FZC0-F1
#
_entry.id   AF-A0A945FZC0-F1
#
_cell.length_a   1.000
_cell.length_b   1.000
_cell.length_c   1.000
_cell.angle_alpha   90.00
_cell.angle_beta   90.00
_cell.angle_gamma   90.00
#
_symmetry.space_group_name_H-M   'P 1'
#
loop_
_entity.id
_entity.type
_entity.pdbx_description
1 polymer ?
#
loop_
_entity_poly.entity_id
_entity_poly.type
_entity_poly.pdbx_seq_one_letter_code
_entity_poly.pdbx_strand_id
1 'polypeptide(L)'
;MTDSTNMNGKEYSFIDHNFDVVVVGAGGAGLRAALGCAEAGLKTACITKLFPTRSHTVAAQGGVAASLGNMGEDDWRWHMYDTVKGADWLGDQDSIEYLCREAPKAVYELEHFGLPFSRTEDGKIYQRPFGGMTTHYGEGIAQRTCAAADRTGHAMLHTLYGKALSHSVEFFIEYFAIDLIMDDKGECRGVVAICMDDGTIHRFSGQKTILATGGYGRAYFSATSAHSCTGDGNAMVLRAGLPLQDMEFVQFHPTGIYGAGCLIT
;
A
#
# COMPACT_ATOMS: atom_id res chain seq x y z
N MET A 1 -3.87 -1.47 -53.39
CA MET A 1 -4.81 -1.96 -52.36
C MET A 1 -3.99 -2.82 -51.43
N THR A 2 -3.49 -2.24 -50.36
CA THR A 2 -2.66 -2.90 -49.35
C THR A 2 -3.57 -3.74 -48.46
N ASP A 3 -3.24 -5.02 -48.38
CA ASP A 3 -3.87 -6.01 -47.51
C ASP A 3 -4.05 -5.47 -46.10
N SER A 4 -5.26 -5.65 -45.58
CA SER A 4 -5.62 -5.42 -44.20
C SER A 4 -4.69 -6.20 -43.28
N THR A 5 -3.94 -5.49 -42.45
CA THR A 5 -3.22 -6.04 -41.31
C THR A 5 -4.21 -6.83 -40.45
N ASN A 6 -3.98 -8.14 -40.34
CA ASN A 6 -4.56 -8.97 -39.29
C ASN A 6 -4.12 -8.39 -37.94
N MET A 7 -4.93 -7.53 -37.32
CA MET A 7 -4.58 -6.86 -36.05
C MET A 7 -4.44 -7.81 -34.84
N ASN A 8 -4.63 -9.12 -35.02
CA ASN A 8 -4.53 -10.14 -33.98
C ASN A 8 -3.43 -11.19 -34.29
N GLY A 9 -2.30 -10.77 -34.86
CA GLY A 9 -1.12 -11.64 -35.01
C GLY A 9 -0.56 -12.08 -33.65
N LYS A 10 -0.06 -13.32 -33.54
CA LYS A 10 0.68 -13.85 -32.38
C LYS A 10 2.10 -13.24 -32.30
N GLU A 11 2.23 -11.91 -32.26
CA GLU A 11 3.56 -11.30 -32.12
C GLU A 11 4.17 -11.58 -30.74
N TYR A 12 3.33 -11.80 -29.73
CA TYR A 12 3.73 -12.16 -28.37
C TYR A 12 3.08 -13.49 -27.95
N SER A 13 3.87 -14.40 -27.40
CA SER A 13 3.37 -15.59 -26.71
C SER A 13 3.10 -15.30 -25.25
N PHE A 14 2.03 -15.87 -24.71
CA PHE A 14 1.73 -15.81 -23.27
C PHE A 14 2.46 -16.91 -22.51
N ILE A 15 3.04 -16.54 -21.36
CA ILE A 15 3.52 -17.47 -20.34
C ILE A 15 2.46 -17.53 -19.23
N ASP A 16 1.95 -18.72 -18.96
CA ASP A 16 0.83 -18.92 -18.04
C ASP A 16 1.30 -19.36 -16.64
N HIS A 17 0.71 -18.74 -15.62
CA HIS A 17 0.97 -19.02 -14.23
C HIS A 17 -0.33 -19.27 -13.48
N ASN A 18 -0.31 -20.21 -12.53
CA ASN A 18 -1.44 -20.55 -11.67
C ASN A 18 -1.07 -20.39 -10.20
N PHE A 19 -1.86 -19.59 -9.49
CA PHE A 19 -1.73 -19.26 -8.08
C PHE A 19 -3.10 -19.28 -7.38
N ASP A 20 -3.11 -19.34 -6.06
CA ASP A 20 -4.34 -19.15 -5.28
C ASP A 20 -4.67 -17.66 -5.20
N VAL A 21 -3.63 -16.84 -4.93
CA VAL A 21 -3.73 -15.39 -4.78
C VAL A 21 -2.69 -14.68 -5.65
N VAL A 22 -3.11 -13.65 -6.37
CA VAL A 22 -2.24 -12.74 -7.12
C VAL A 22 -2.30 -11.36 -6.49
N VAL A 23 -1.19 -10.90 -5.92
CA VAL A 23 -1.03 -9.55 -5.35
C VAL A 23 -0.28 -8.68 -6.36
N VAL A 24 -0.85 -7.52 -6.69
CA VAL A 24 -0.25 -6.55 -7.63
C VAL A 24 0.19 -5.31 -6.86
N GLY A 25 1.51 -5.15 -6.72
CA GLY A 25 2.18 -4.10 -5.96
C GLY A 25 2.90 -4.67 -4.74
N ALA A 26 4.13 -4.22 -4.51
CA ALA A 26 4.98 -4.66 -3.40
C ALA A 26 5.38 -3.50 -2.46
N GLY A 27 4.46 -2.56 -2.24
CA GLY A 27 4.54 -1.59 -1.14
C GLY A 27 4.16 -2.22 0.20
N GLY A 28 3.99 -1.42 1.26
CA GLY A 28 3.65 -1.92 2.60
C GLY A 28 2.39 -2.81 2.61
N ALA A 29 1.31 -2.34 1.96
CA ALA A 29 0.06 -3.10 1.87
C ALA A 29 0.22 -4.43 1.10
N GLY A 30 0.85 -4.38 -0.08
CA GLY A 30 1.04 -5.56 -0.92
C GLY A 30 1.94 -6.62 -0.28
N LEU A 31 3.05 -6.20 0.35
CA LEU A 31 3.92 -7.12 1.08
C LEU A 31 3.22 -7.74 2.29
N ARG A 32 2.47 -6.96 3.07
CA ARG A 32 1.74 -7.50 4.23
C ARG A 32 0.62 -8.47 3.80
N ALA A 33 -0.07 -8.18 2.70
CA ALA A 33 -1.08 -9.06 2.12
C ALA A 33 -0.47 -10.35 1.59
N ALA A 34 0.63 -10.26 0.82
CA ALA A 34 1.32 -11.42 0.29
C ALA A 34 1.87 -12.32 1.41
N LEU A 35 2.48 -11.71 2.44
CA LEU A 35 2.92 -12.41 3.65
C LEU A 35 1.76 -13.14 4.34
N GLY A 36 0.65 -12.45 4.59
CA GLY A 36 -0.51 -13.06 5.27
C GLY A 36 -1.12 -14.22 4.48
N CYS A 37 -1.17 -14.12 3.15
CA CYS A 37 -1.63 -15.21 2.29
C CYS A 37 -0.68 -16.42 2.37
N ALA A 38 0.64 -16.17 2.35
CA ALA A 38 1.63 -17.24 2.48
C ALA A 38 1.63 -17.88 3.89
N GLU A 39 1.43 -17.09 4.96
CA GLU A 39 1.25 -17.60 6.33
C GLU A 39 0.01 -18.49 6.46
N ALA A 40 -1.04 -18.20 5.68
CA ALA A 40 -2.24 -19.03 5.58
C ALA A 40 -2.06 -20.27 4.67
N GLY A 41 -0.87 -20.49 4.10
CA GLY A 41 -0.56 -21.64 3.24
C GLY A 41 -1.04 -21.52 1.79
N LEU A 42 -1.43 -20.32 1.35
CA LEU A 42 -1.90 -20.07 -0.02
C LEU A 42 -0.72 -19.80 -0.97
N LYS A 43 -0.72 -20.44 -2.13
CA LYS A 43 0.28 -20.20 -3.17
C LYS A 43 0.08 -18.78 -3.73
N THR A 44 1.01 -17.89 -3.45
CA THR A 44 0.84 -16.45 -3.65
C THR A 44 1.89 -15.88 -4.59
N ALA A 45 1.45 -15.23 -5.67
CA ALA A 45 2.30 -14.40 -6.52
C ALA A 45 2.26 -12.95 -6.07
N CYS A 46 3.42 -12.29 -5.97
CA CYS A 46 3.55 -10.86 -5.75
C CYS A 46 4.21 -10.21 -6.97
N ILE A 47 3.40 -9.55 -7.79
CA ILE A 47 3.80 -8.89 -9.04
C ILE A 47 4.09 -7.43 -8.75
N THR A 48 5.26 -6.92 -9.15
CA THR A 48 5.62 -5.53 -8.90
C THR A 48 6.46 -4.94 -10.03
N LYS A 49 6.12 -3.72 -10.46
CA LYS A 49 6.87 -2.99 -11.49
C LYS A 49 8.20 -2.39 -10.99
N LEU A 50 8.46 -2.50 -9.69
CA LEU A 50 9.69 -2.04 -9.07
C LEU A 50 10.24 -3.15 -8.19
N PHE A 51 11.55 -3.14 -7.94
CA PHE A 51 12.09 -3.85 -6.79
C PHE A 51 11.33 -3.42 -5.51
N PRO A 52 10.84 -4.35 -4.65
CA PRO A 52 9.89 -4.03 -3.57
C PRO A 52 10.27 -2.83 -2.69
N THR A 53 11.53 -2.72 -2.29
CA THR A 53 12.01 -1.62 -1.42
C THR A 53 12.15 -0.26 -2.12
N ARG A 54 11.85 -0.18 -3.42
CA ARG A 54 11.73 1.07 -4.19
C ARG A 54 10.30 1.60 -4.25
N SER A 55 9.33 0.87 -3.71
CA SER A 55 7.94 1.32 -3.58
C SER A 55 7.84 2.60 -2.75
N HIS A 56 6.86 3.47 -3.05
CA HIS A 56 6.77 4.79 -2.43
C HIS A 56 6.57 4.76 -0.90
N THR A 57 6.09 3.65 -0.33
CA THR A 57 6.08 3.41 1.13
C THR A 57 7.45 3.71 1.77
N VAL A 58 8.57 3.47 1.07
CA VAL A 58 9.93 3.72 1.57
C VAL A 58 10.17 5.18 1.96
N ALA A 59 9.44 6.12 1.32
CA ALA A 59 9.59 7.55 1.50
C ALA A 59 8.72 8.11 2.64
N ALA A 60 7.89 7.30 3.30
CA ALA A 60 7.10 7.76 4.44
C ALA A 60 8.00 8.05 5.65
N GLN A 61 7.78 9.19 6.31
CA GLN A 61 8.65 9.70 7.37
C GLN A 61 7.93 9.65 8.74
N GLY A 62 6.85 10.43 8.83
CA GLY A 62 5.94 10.65 9.96
C GLY A 62 5.88 9.55 11.02
N GLY A 63 5.41 8.38 10.63
CA GLY A 63 5.19 7.27 11.55
C GLY A 63 3.93 6.50 11.20
N VAL A 64 3.49 5.68 12.13
CA VAL A 64 2.20 4.96 12.08
C VAL A 64 1.41 5.25 13.35
N ALA A 65 0.15 5.66 13.21
CA ALA A 65 -0.70 5.99 14.36
C ALA A 65 -1.23 4.71 15.03
N ALA A 66 -1.00 4.57 16.34
CA ALA A 66 -1.60 3.51 17.15
C ALA A 66 -1.73 3.95 18.60
N SER A 67 -2.90 3.68 19.21
CA SER A 67 -3.18 4.04 20.60
C SER A 67 -2.53 3.07 21.59
N LEU A 68 -1.18 3.09 21.65
CA LEU A 68 -0.39 2.25 22.55
C LEU A 68 -0.35 2.79 23.99
N GLY A 69 -0.54 4.10 24.16
CA GLY A 69 -0.47 4.75 25.47
C GLY A 69 0.95 4.80 26.07
N ASN A 70 2.01 4.78 25.24
CA ASN A 70 3.39 4.77 25.74
C ASN A 70 3.89 6.16 26.16
N MET A 71 3.22 7.23 25.72
CA MET A 71 3.60 8.63 25.96
C MET A 71 2.54 9.41 26.76
N GLY A 72 1.55 8.71 27.31
CA GLY A 72 0.40 9.27 28.00
C GLY A 72 -0.81 8.34 27.88
N GLU A 73 -1.88 8.62 28.62
CA GLU A 73 -3.16 7.91 28.45
C GLU A 73 -3.64 8.06 27.00
N ASP A 74 -4.06 6.95 26.40
CA ASP A 74 -4.67 6.96 25.07
C ASP A 74 -5.75 5.87 24.97
N ASP A 75 -6.67 6.05 24.02
CA ASP A 75 -7.75 5.14 23.75
C ASP A 75 -8.02 5.07 22.24
N TRP A 76 -8.18 3.86 21.71
CA TRP A 76 -8.46 3.67 20.29
C TRP A 76 -9.76 4.36 19.84
N ARG A 77 -10.70 4.62 20.76
CA ARG A 77 -11.95 5.37 20.50
C ARG A 77 -11.68 6.86 20.29
N TRP A 78 -10.65 7.41 20.93
CA TRP A 78 -10.22 8.80 20.67
C TRP A 78 -9.54 8.90 19.31
N HIS A 79 -8.72 7.91 18.96
CA HIS A 79 -8.17 7.78 17.61
C HIS A 79 -9.30 7.67 16.56
N MET A 80 -10.31 6.83 16.79
CA MET A 80 -11.49 6.73 15.92
C MET A 80 -12.21 8.07 15.76
N TYR A 81 -12.45 8.79 16.86
CA TYR A 81 -13.08 10.12 16.80
C TYR A 81 -12.28 11.10 15.93
N ASP A 82 -10.96 11.18 16.14
CA ASP A 82 -10.09 12.03 15.33
C ASP A 82 -10.12 11.64 13.85
N THR A 83 -10.15 10.34 13.55
CA THR A 83 -10.22 9.85 12.16
C THR A 83 -11.57 10.16 11.51
N VAL A 84 -12.69 9.97 12.21
CA VAL A 84 -14.03 10.32 11.69
C VAL A 84 -14.14 11.82 11.44
N LYS A 85 -13.71 12.63 12.41
CA LYS A 85 -13.68 14.09 12.28
C LYS A 85 -12.74 14.54 11.16
N GLY A 86 -11.55 13.94 11.08
CA GLY A 86 -10.54 14.26 10.07
C GLY A 86 -10.94 13.87 8.65
N ALA A 87 -11.81 12.86 8.51
CA ALA A 87 -12.44 12.48 7.25
C ALA A 87 -13.64 13.36 6.88
N ASP A 88 -13.91 14.42 7.65
CA ASP A 88 -15.06 15.33 7.48
C ASP A 88 -16.39 14.55 7.37
N TRP A 89 -16.53 13.51 8.20
CA TRP A 89 -17.66 12.58 8.25
C TRP A 89 -17.97 11.81 6.96
N LEU A 90 -17.14 11.89 5.93
CA LEU A 90 -17.26 11.10 4.70
C LEU A 90 -16.76 9.66 4.87
N GLY A 91 -15.84 9.43 5.82
CA GLY A 91 -15.24 8.11 6.04
C GLY A 91 -16.21 7.11 6.67
N ASP A 92 -16.20 5.88 6.13
CA ASP A 92 -17.01 4.77 6.63
C ASP A 92 -16.58 4.35 8.04
N GLN A 93 -17.48 4.56 9.01
CA GLN A 93 -17.12 4.44 10.43
C GLN A 93 -16.84 3.00 10.87
N ASP A 94 -17.40 2.00 10.21
CA ASP A 94 -17.12 0.58 10.47
C ASP A 94 -15.67 0.22 10.10
N SER A 95 -15.20 0.73 8.97
CA SER A 95 -13.82 0.59 8.49
C SER A 95 -12.85 1.36 9.39
N ILE A 96 -13.22 2.58 9.80
CA ILE A 96 -12.42 3.39 10.73
C ILE A 96 -12.34 2.71 12.11
N GLU A 97 -13.45 2.16 12.62
CA GLU A 97 -13.47 1.42 13.89
C GLU A 97 -12.47 0.25 13.83
N TYR A 98 -12.55 -0.57 12.78
CA TYR A 98 -11.63 -1.70 12.59
C TYR A 98 -10.17 -1.24 12.56
N LEU A 99 -9.86 -0.20 11.76
CA LEU A 99 -8.52 0.37 11.65
C LEU A 99 -7.98 0.81 13.02
N CYS A 100 -8.71 1.66 13.73
CA CYS A 100 -8.23 2.25 14.98
C CYS A 100 -8.11 1.21 16.10
N ARG A 101 -9.05 0.24 16.17
CA ARG A 101 -9.04 -0.84 17.15
C ARG A 101 -7.92 -1.85 16.93
N GLU A 102 -7.59 -2.17 15.67
CA GLU A 102 -6.54 -3.14 15.35
C GLU A 102 -5.14 -2.51 15.25
N ALA A 103 -5.03 -1.18 15.13
CA ALA A 103 -3.75 -0.47 15.01
C ALA A 103 -2.71 -0.84 16.09
N PRO A 104 -3.05 -0.95 17.40
CA PRO A 104 -2.09 -1.39 18.40
C PRO A 104 -1.50 -2.78 18.11
N LYS A 105 -2.34 -3.76 17.76
CA LYS A 105 -1.88 -5.12 17.46
C LYS A 105 -1.00 -5.14 16.21
N ALA A 106 -1.37 -4.41 15.17
CA ALA A 106 -0.60 -4.32 13.93
C ALA A 106 0.78 -3.66 14.14
N VAL A 107 0.87 -2.63 15.00
CA VAL A 107 2.16 -2.00 15.32
C VAL A 107 3.06 -2.93 16.13
N TYR A 108 2.52 -3.65 17.11
CA TYR A 108 3.30 -4.67 17.83
C TYR A 108 3.72 -5.83 16.93
N GLU A 109 2.90 -6.24 15.96
CA GLU A 109 3.29 -7.23 14.95
C GLU A 109 4.52 -6.77 14.16
N LEU A 110 4.53 -5.51 13.69
CA LEU A 110 5.69 -4.93 13.00
C LEU A 110 6.93 -4.90 13.90
N GLU A 111 6.77 -4.55 15.18
CA GLU A 111 7.87 -4.55 16.15
C GLU A 111 8.43 -5.96 16.37
N HIS A 112 7.57 -6.97 16.50
CA HIS A 112 7.96 -8.38 16.60
C HIS A 112 8.57 -8.94 15.30
N PHE A 113 8.25 -8.36 14.14
CA PHE A 113 8.95 -8.64 12.88
C PHE A 113 10.35 -8.00 12.82
N GLY A 114 10.69 -7.17 13.80
CA GLY A 114 11.98 -6.52 13.93
C GLY A 114 12.01 -5.09 13.37
N LEU A 115 10.87 -4.41 13.24
CA LEU A 115 10.86 -2.99 12.86
C LEU A 115 11.55 -2.18 13.97
N PRO A 116 12.64 -1.45 13.66
CA PRO A 116 13.43 -0.72 14.64
C PRO A 116 12.77 0.61 15.03
N PHE A 117 11.62 0.55 15.71
CA PHE A 117 11.01 1.74 16.31
C PHE A 117 11.99 2.42 17.29
N SER A 118 11.96 3.75 17.29
CA SER A 118 12.60 4.54 18.35
C SER A 118 12.02 4.15 19.70
N ARG A 119 12.82 4.31 20.77
CA ARG A 119 12.46 3.84 22.10
C ARG A 119 12.34 4.98 23.10
N THR A 120 11.42 4.81 24.04
CA THR A 120 11.34 5.59 25.28
C THR A 120 12.43 5.13 26.26
N GLU A 121 12.61 5.85 27.38
CA GLU A 121 13.58 5.49 28.42
C GLU A 121 13.28 4.12 29.06
N ASP A 122 12.01 3.73 29.13
CA ASP A 122 11.54 2.43 29.64
C ASP A 122 11.51 1.32 28.57
N GLY A 123 12.06 1.57 27.38
CA GLY A 123 12.22 0.57 26.31
C GLY A 123 10.98 0.28 25.46
N LYS A 124 9.88 1.03 25.67
CA LYS A 124 8.68 0.94 24.85
C LYS A 124 8.85 1.68 23.52
N ILE A 125 7.91 1.50 22.60
CA ILE A 125 7.87 2.21 21.31
C ILE A 125 7.62 3.69 21.58
N TYR A 126 8.54 4.55 21.13
CA TYR A 126 8.39 6.00 21.16
C TYR A 126 7.24 6.46 20.25
N GLN A 127 6.45 7.40 20.75
CA GLN A 127 5.36 8.03 20.02
C GLN A 127 5.53 9.55 20.02
N ARG A 128 5.11 10.22 18.94
CA ARG A 128 5.18 11.68 18.82
C ARG A 128 3.81 12.30 18.51
N PRO A 129 3.62 13.61 18.79
CA PRO A 129 2.47 14.35 18.30
C PRO A 129 2.41 14.32 16.77
N PHE A 130 1.20 14.40 16.22
CA PHE A 130 0.97 14.62 14.79
C PHE A 130 -0.33 15.40 14.58
N GLY A 131 -0.51 15.97 13.39
CA GLY A 131 -1.66 16.84 13.10
C GLY A 131 -3.00 16.12 13.33
N GLY A 132 -3.93 16.80 14.00
CA GLY A 132 -5.31 16.32 14.21
C GLY A 132 -5.48 15.22 15.25
N MET A 133 -4.44 14.88 16.02
CA MET A 133 -4.52 13.82 17.05
C MET A 133 -4.78 14.41 18.44
N THR A 134 -5.90 14.03 19.05
CA THR A 134 -6.39 14.56 20.33
C THR A 134 -6.72 13.47 21.34
N THR A 135 -6.69 13.80 22.63
CA THR A 135 -7.23 12.96 23.71
C THR A 135 -8.63 13.42 24.11
N HIS A 136 -9.39 12.54 24.77
CA HIS A 136 -10.74 12.81 25.29
C HIS A 136 -11.67 13.50 24.27
N TYR A 137 -11.75 12.97 23.04
CA TYR A 137 -12.65 13.47 22.00
C TYR A 137 -12.45 14.96 21.63
N GLY A 138 -11.21 15.45 21.66
CA GLY A 138 -10.87 16.80 21.18
C GLY A 138 -10.32 17.76 22.23
N GLU A 139 -10.14 17.33 23.47
CA GLU A 139 -9.79 18.23 24.59
C GLU A 139 -8.28 18.40 24.79
N GLY A 140 -7.48 17.35 24.56
CA GLY A 140 -6.03 17.36 24.77
C GLY A 140 -5.22 16.97 23.53
N ILE A 141 -3.89 17.01 23.62
CA ILE A 141 -2.99 16.59 22.54
C ILE A 141 -2.61 15.13 22.76
N ALA A 142 -2.82 14.28 21.74
CA ALA A 142 -2.36 12.90 21.78
C ALA A 142 -0.97 12.72 21.16
N GLN A 143 -0.18 11.83 21.74
CA GLN A 143 1.11 11.39 21.23
C GLN A 143 1.00 9.92 20.81
N ARG A 144 0.44 9.66 19.63
CA ARG A 144 0.14 8.30 19.18
C ARG A 144 0.81 7.87 17.88
N THR A 145 1.67 8.70 17.30
CA THR A 145 2.41 8.36 16.08
C THR A 145 3.70 7.64 16.44
N CYS A 146 3.71 6.32 16.29
CA CYS A 146 4.87 5.45 16.49
C CYS A 146 5.89 5.69 15.38
N ALA A 147 7.14 5.97 15.75
CA ALA A 147 8.15 6.44 14.80
C ALA A 147 9.46 5.66 14.89
N ALA A 148 10.12 5.48 13.75
CA ALA A 148 11.53 5.08 13.66
C ALA A 148 12.32 6.30 13.15
N ALA A 149 12.66 7.19 14.09
CA ALA A 149 13.10 8.55 13.79
C ALA A 149 12.17 9.23 12.76
N ASP A 150 12.72 9.72 11.65
CA ASP A 150 12.02 10.30 10.51
C ASP A 150 11.99 9.37 9.28
N ARG A 151 12.21 8.06 9.49
CA ARG A 151 12.37 7.07 8.40
C ARG A 151 11.46 5.84 8.59
N THR A 152 10.28 6.04 9.17
CA THR A 152 9.39 4.94 9.54
C THR A 152 8.96 4.10 8.33
N GLY A 153 8.71 4.73 7.19
CA GLY A 153 8.38 4.04 5.94
C GLY A 153 9.51 3.18 5.40
N HIS A 154 10.75 3.68 5.46
CA HIS A 154 11.94 2.93 5.10
C HIS A 154 12.10 1.70 5.99
N ALA A 155 12.06 1.88 7.31
CA ALA A 155 12.14 0.79 8.28
C ALA A 155 11.05 -0.26 8.04
N MET A 156 9.79 0.18 7.93
CA MET A 156 8.64 -0.70 7.72
C MET A 156 8.75 -1.52 6.43
N LEU A 157 9.11 -0.87 5.32
CA LEU A 157 9.17 -1.55 4.02
C LEU A 157 10.29 -2.59 3.98
N HIS A 158 11.46 -2.28 4.54
CA HIS A 158 12.57 -3.22 4.64
C HIS A 158 12.25 -4.40 5.56
N THR A 159 11.61 -4.15 6.70
CA THR A 159 11.17 -5.21 7.63
C THR A 159 10.15 -6.14 6.96
N LEU A 160 9.11 -5.58 6.32
CA LEU A 160 8.10 -6.38 5.63
C LEU A 160 8.68 -7.18 4.46
N TYR A 161 9.58 -6.59 3.68
CA TYR A 161 10.24 -7.32 2.60
C TYR A 161 11.09 -8.48 3.12
N GLY A 162 11.91 -8.24 4.15
CA GLY A 162 12.68 -9.31 4.80
C GLY A 162 11.81 -10.43 5.35
N LYS A 163 10.66 -10.09 5.96
CA LYS A 163 9.70 -11.07 6.49
C LYS A 163 8.96 -11.83 5.38
N ALA A 164 8.62 -11.17 4.28
CA ALA A 164 7.99 -11.82 3.13
C ALA A 164 8.94 -12.82 2.44
N LEU A 165 10.23 -12.49 2.35
CA LEU A 165 11.26 -13.41 1.84
C LEU A 165 11.45 -14.67 2.70
N SER A 166 11.12 -14.61 3.99
CA SER A 166 11.19 -15.79 4.87
C SER A 166 10.01 -16.76 4.67
N HIS A 167 9.08 -16.45 3.77
CA HIS A 167 7.90 -17.25 3.47
C HIS A 167 7.82 -17.59 1.97
N SER A 168 6.92 -18.50 1.60
CA SER A 168 6.76 -19.00 0.23
C SER A 168 6.01 -18.02 -0.70
N VAL A 169 6.32 -16.72 -0.64
CA VAL A 169 5.81 -15.74 -1.60
C VAL A 169 6.67 -15.79 -2.86
N GLU A 170 6.06 -16.03 -4.02
CA GLU A 170 6.75 -15.98 -5.31
C GLU A 170 6.73 -14.56 -5.86
N PHE A 171 7.90 -13.92 -5.93
CA PHE A 171 8.02 -12.54 -6.41
C PHE A 171 8.30 -12.47 -7.90
N PHE A 172 7.48 -11.71 -8.62
CA PHE A 172 7.67 -11.33 -10.01
C PHE A 172 8.07 -9.85 -10.04
N ILE A 173 9.38 -9.64 -9.92
CA ILE A 173 9.99 -8.31 -9.79
C ILE A 173 10.23 -7.72 -11.17
N GLU A 174 9.93 -6.43 -11.31
CA GLU A 174 10.01 -5.69 -12.57
C GLU A 174 9.06 -6.25 -13.64
N TYR A 175 7.86 -6.62 -13.18
CA TYR A 175 6.71 -6.96 -14.03
C TYR A 175 5.69 -5.83 -13.97
N PHE A 176 5.33 -5.29 -15.12
CA PHE A 176 4.32 -4.24 -15.23
C PHE A 176 2.96 -4.86 -15.51
N ALA A 177 2.04 -4.81 -14.54
CA ALA A 177 0.66 -5.27 -14.73
C ALA A 177 -0.08 -4.33 -15.67
N ILE A 178 -0.70 -4.90 -16.71
CA ILE A 178 -1.35 -4.18 -17.80
C ILE A 178 -2.85 -4.06 -17.54
N ASP A 179 -3.52 -5.20 -17.33
CA ASP A 179 -4.98 -5.26 -17.15
C ASP A 179 -5.43 -6.47 -16.33
N LEU A 180 -6.63 -6.35 -15.76
CA LEU A 180 -7.34 -7.44 -15.11
C LEU A 180 -7.84 -8.45 -16.16
N ILE A 181 -7.81 -9.73 -15.81
CA ILE A 181 -8.47 -10.78 -16.59
C ILE A 181 -9.87 -10.93 -16.01
N MET A 182 -10.88 -10.43 -16.71
CA MET A 182 -12.29 -10.54 -16.33
C MET A 182 -12.96 -11.67 -17.10
N ASP A 183 -13.81 -12.46 -16.44
CA ASP A 183 -14.63 -13.46 -17.13
C ASP A 183 -16.01 -12.91 -17.53
N ASP A 184 -16.78 -13.72 -18.28
CA ASP A 184 -18.10 -13.35 -18.79
C ASP A 184 -19.15 -13.09 -17.68
N LYS A 185 -18.87 -13.48 -16.43
CA LYS A 185 -19.71 -13.20 -15.26
C LYS A 185 -19.29 -11.93 -14.53
N GLY A 186 -18.24 -11.25 -14.99
CA GLY A 186 -17.66 -10.07 -14.35
C GLY A 186 -16.74 -10.40 -13.17
N GLU A 187 -16.31 -11.65 -13.00
CA GLU A 187 -15.38 -12.03 -11.94
C GLU A 187 -13.93 -11.82 -12.41
N CYS A 188 -13.10 -11.25 -11.53
CA CYS A 188 -11.65 -11.16 -11.78
C CYS A 188 -11.00 -12.53 -11.60
N ARG A 189 -10.24 -12.96 -12.60
CA ARG A 189 -9.52 -14.25 -12.67
C ARG A 189 -8.01 -14.11 -12.65
N GLY A 190 -7.49 -12.89 -12.47
CA GLY A 190 -6.05 -12.64 -12.52
C GLY A 190 -5.67 -11.34 -13.21
N VAL A 191 -4.41 -11.27 -13.65
CA VAL A 191 -3.88 -10.13 -14.40
C VAL A 191 -2.99 -10.57 -15.56
N VAL A 192 -2.92 -9.71 -16.58
CA VAL A 192 -1.88 -9.77 -17.61
C VAL A 192 -0.76 -8.81 -17.22
N ALA A 193 0.50 -9.22 -17.35
CA ALA A 193 1.65 -8.36 -17.12
C ALA A 193 2.74 -8.57 -18.17
N ILE A 194 3.58 -7.56 -18.36
CA ILE A 194 4.80 -7.64 -19.18
C ILE A 194 6.03 -7.74 -18.26
N CYS A 195 6.91 -8.70 -18.53
CA CYS A 195 8.23 -8.76 -17.94
C CYS A 195 9.09 -7.64 -18.55
N MET A 196 9.57 -6.70 -17.73
CA MET A 196 10.31 -5.55 -18.27
C MET A 196 11.75 -5.90 -18.69
N ASP A 197 12.29 -7.02 -18.23
CA ASP A 197 13.65 -7.48 -18.56
C ASP A 197 13.73 -8.04 -19.98
N ASP A 198 12.77 -8.89 -20.37
CA ASP A 198 12.81 -9.61 -21.66
C ASP A 198 11.63 -9.30 -22.61
N GLY A 199 10.65 -8.50 -22.16
CA GLY A 199 9.48 -8.11 -22.96
C GLY A 199 8.42 -9.20 -23.14
N THR A 200 8.55 -10.34 -22.47
CA THR A 200 7.56 -11.43 -22.54
C THR A 200 6.27 -11.05 -21.82
N ILE A 201 5.15 -11.60 -22.30
CA ILE A 201 3.81 -11.34 -21.74
C ILE A 201 3.37 -12.54 -20.90
N HIS A 202 2.88 -12.27 -19.70
CA HIS A 202 2.51 -13.26 -18.71
C HIS A 202 1.05 -13.12 -18.31
N ARG A 203 0.37 -14.26 -18.12
CA ARG A 203 -0.97 -14.31 -17.52
C ARG A 203 -0.87 -14.99 -16.17
N PHE A 204 -1.27 -14.27 -15.14
CA PHE A 204 -1.28 -14.76 -13.77
C PHE A 204 -2.71 -15.05 -13.37
N SER A 205 -3.08 -16.33 -13.41
CA SER A 205 -4.41 -16.77 -12.97
C SER A 205 -4.44 -16.93 -11.45
N GLY A 206 -5.49 -16.41 -10.82
CA GLY A 206 -5.70 -16.49 -9.37
C GLY A 206 -7.18 -16.58 -9.01
N GLN A 207 -7.50 -17.31 -7.93
CA GLN A 207 -8.87 -17.28 -7.38
C GLN A 207 -9.20 -15.93 -6.73
N LYS A 208 -8.17 -15.25 -6.23
CA LYS A 208 -8.25 -13.89 -5.69
C LYS A 208 -7.14 -13.02 -6.28
N THR A 209 -7.50 -11.77 -6.60
CA THR A 209 -6.55 -10.75 -7.04
C THR A 209 -6.64 -9.55 -6.10
N ILE A 210 -5.49 -9.14 -5.55
CA ILE A 210 -5.39 -8.01 -4.62
C ILE A 210 -4.62 -6.90 -5.34
N LEU A 211 -5.25 -5.75 -5.55
CA LEU A 211 -4.59 -4.56 -6.07
C LEU A 211 -4.05 -3.72 -4.90
N ALA A 212 -2.73 -3.57 -4.85
CA ALA A 212 -1.98 -2.78 -3.86
C ALA A 212 -0.98 -1.84 -4.57
N THR A 213 -1.42 -1.19 -5.65
CA THR A 213 -0.56 -0.50 -6.63
C THR A 213 -0.13 0.92 -6.23
N GLY A 214 -0.57 1.42 -5.07
CA GLY A 214 -0.31 2.79 -4.62
C GLY A 214 -1.20 3.84 -5.31
N GLY A 215 -0.91 5.12 -5.06
CA GLY A 215 -1.71 6.25 -5.53
C GLY A 215 -1.29 6.82 -6.90
N TYR A 216 -1.86 7.97 -7.25
CA TYR A 216 -1.77 8.62 -8.57
C TYR A 216 -1.25 10.07 -8.50
N GLY A 217 -0.44 10.43 -7.50
CA GLY A 217 0.03 11.81 -7.32
C GLY A 217 0.78 12.41 -8.51
N ARG A 218 1.32 11.58 -9.43
CA ARG A 218 1.94 12.04 -10.68
C ARG A 218 0.96 12.55 -11.74
N ALA A 219 -0.34 12.56 -11.46
CA ALA A 219 -1.30 13.34 -12.22
C ALA A 219 -1.08 14.87 -12.07
N TYR A 220 -0.37 15.31 -11.03
CA TYR A 220 -0.08 16.72 -10.76
C TYR A 220 1.35 17.10 -11.17
N PHE A 221 1.53 18.37 -11.55
CA PHE A 221 2.83 18.92 -11.96
C PHE A 221 3.87 18.87 -10.84
N SER A 222 3.48 19.24 -9.62
CA SER A 222 4.30 19.16 -8.42
C SER A 222 3.65 18.24 -7.41
N ALA A 223 4.40 17.24 -6.94
CA ALA A 223 3.93 16.24 -5.99
C ALA A 223 5.11 15.66 -5.20
N THR A 224 4.86 15.29 -3.93
CA THR A 224 5.81 14.54 -3.09
C THR A 224 5.95 13.08 -3.55
N SER A 225 4.98 12.60 -4.34
CA SER A 225 4.92 11.23 -4.83
C SER A 225 6.11 10.87 -5.72
N ALA A 226 6.58 9.62 -5.62
CA ALA A 226 7.59 9.10 -6.54
C ALA A 226 7.09 9.17 -8.00
N HIS A 227 8.02 9.17 -8.97
CA HIS A 227 7.67 9.11 -10.40
C HIS A 227 6.84 7.89 -10.78
N SER A 228 6.89 6.83 -9.96
CA SER A 228 6.14 5.59 -10.16
C SER A 228 4.70 5.61 -9.63
N CYS A 229 4.24 6.67 -8.95
CA CYS A 229 2.88 6.80 -8.43
C CYS A 229 1.91 7.29 -9.52
N THR A 230 1.57 6.40 -10.45
CA THR A 230 0.89 6.69 -11.72
C THR A 230 -0.56 6.18 -11.81
N GLY A 231 -1.10 5.59 -10.73
CA GLY A 231 -2.50 5.15 -10.71
C GLY A 231 -2.81 3.94 -11.61
N ASP A 232 -1.83 3.06 -11.84
CA ASP A 232 -1.99 1.95 -12.79
C ASP A 232 -3.15 1.01 -12.41
N GLY A 233 -3.27 0.65 -11.13
CA GLY A 233 -4.37 -0.17 -10.63
C GLY A 233 -5.74 0.50 -10.77
N ASN A 234 -5.83 1.80 -10.49
CA ASN A 234 -7.03 2.60 -10.72
C ASN A 234 -7.46 2.52 -12.20
N ALA A 235 -6.49 2.63 -13.11
CA ALA A 235 -6.74 2.55 -14.54
C ALA A 235 -7.17 1.13 -14.99
N MET A 236 -6.58 0.07 -14.42
CA MET A 236 -7.00 -1.32 -14.66
C MET A 236 -8.46 -1.55 -14.23
N VAL A 237 -8.85 -1.03 -13.07
CA VAL A 237 -10.23 -1.11 -12.56
C VAL A 237 -11.20 -0.39 -13.49
N LEU A 238 -10.87 0.83 -13.93
CA LEU A 238 -11.72 1.58 -14.87
C LEU A 238 -11.85 0.88 -16.23
N ARG A 239 -10.76 0.33 -16.78
CA ARG A 239 -10.80 -0.42 -18.04
C ARG A 239 -11.61 -1.71 -17.94
N ALA A 240 -11.66 -2.32 -16.75
CA ALA A 240 -12.55 -3.44 -16.45
C ALA A 240 -14.03 -3.04 -16.27
N GLY A 241 -14.38 -1.75 -16.40
CA GLY A 241 -15.75 -1.26 -16.26
C GLY A 241 -16.22 -1.15 -14.80
N LEU A 242 -15.30 -1.19 -13.84
CA LEU A 242 -15.60 -1.07 -12.41
C LEU A 242 -15.43 0.38 -11.93
N PRO A 243 -16.23 0.83 -10.95
CA PRO A 243 -16.16 2.19 -10.45
C PRO A 243 -14.92 2.42 -9.57
N LEU A 244 -14.45 3.67 -9.57
CA LEU A 244 -13.61 4.23 -8.51
C LEU A 244 -14.48 5.13 -7.63
N GLN A 245 -14.00 5.45 -6.43
CA GLN A 245 -14.72 6.27 -5.46
C GLN A 245 -13.84 7.42 -4.97
N ASP A 246 -14.47 8.58 -4.70
CA ASP A 246 -13.88 9.75 -4.03
C ASP A 246 -12.59 10.29 -4.69
N MET A 247 -12.46 10.14 -6.01
CA MET A 247 -11.25 10.49 -6.77
C MET A 247 -10.97 12.00 -6.82
N GLU A 248 -11.96 12.84 -6.52
CA GLU A 248 -11.84 14.29 -6.39
C GLU A 248 -11.12 14.74 -5.11
N PHE A 249 -11.03 13.89 -4.10
CA PHE A 249 -10.42 14.22 -2.80
C PHE A 249 -8.90 14.00 -2.84
N VAL A 250 -8.17 15.03 -3.26
CA VAL A 250 -6.69 15.00 -3.31
C VAL A 250 -6.08 15.76 -2.13
N GLN A 251 -5.28 15.05 -1.32
CA GLN A 251 -4.58 15.66 -0.19
C GLN A 251 -3.34 16.43 -0.63
N PHE A 252 -3.26 17.70 -0.25
CA PHE A 252 -2.07 18.53 -0.39
C PHE A 252 -1.33 18.60 0.94
N HIS A 253 -0.17 17.94 1.04
CA HIS A 253 0.64 18.02 2.25
C HIS A 253 1.14 19.46 2.47
N PRO A 254 1.01 20.05 3.67
CA PRO A 254 1.32 21.47 3.89
C PRO A 254 2.79 21.84 3.60
N THR A 255 3.72 20.92 3.83
CA THR A 255 5.17 21.18 3.82
C THR A 255 5.93 20.39 2.75
N GLY A 256 5.54 20.54 1.48
CA GLY A 256 6.42 20.18 0.36
C GLY A 256 7.49 21.25 0.17
N ILE A 257 8.77 20.87 0.06
CA ILE A 257 9.88 21.81 -0.14
C ILE A 257 9.67 22.60 -1.44
N TYR A 258 9.79 23.94 -1.36
CA TYR A 258 9.69 24.82 -2.52
C TYR A 258 10.65 24.42 -3.66
N GLY A 259 10.15 24.44 -4.89
CA GLY A 259 10.90 24.02 -6.09
C GLY A 259 10.97 22.51 -6.25
N ALA A 260 11.55 21.79 -5.29
CA ALA A 260 11.82 20.35 -5.41
C ALA A 260 10.59 19.45 -5.17
N GLY A 261 9.65 19.88 -4.32
CA GLY A 261 8.46 19.11 -3.95
C GLY A 261 8.71 17.98 -2.95
N CYS A 262 9.94 17.80 -2.45
CA CYS A 262 10.26 16.77 -1.45
C CYS A 262 9.49 17.00 -0.14
N LEU A 263 8.95 15.92 0.44
CA LEU A 263 8.28 15.97 1.74
C LEU A 263 9.30 16.24 2.87
N ILE A 264 8.93 17.13 3.80
CA ILE A 264 9.58 17.27 5.10
C ILE A 264 8.52 17.19 6.21
N THR A 265 8.79 16.38 7.24
CA THR A 265 7.94 16.21 8.43
C THR A 265 8.68 16.54 9.71
#